data_AF-A0A2T2VVL7-F1
#
_entry.id   AF-A0A2T2VVL7-F1
#
_cell.length_a   1.000
_cell.length_b   1.000
_cell.length_c   1.000
_cell.angle_alpha   90.00
_cell.angle_beta   90.00
_cell.angle_gamma   90.00
#
_symmetry.space_group_name_H-M   'P 1'
#
loop_
_entity.id
_entity.type
_entity.pdbx_description
1 polymer ?
#
loop_
_entity_poly.entity_id
_entity_poly.type
_entity_poly.pdbx_seq_one_letter_code
_entity_poly.pdbx_strand_id
1 'polypeptide(L)'
;IPMFDARRMEVYALVLNAHKEVIQPTQAVIITPDSFQEFQNQGRLVFFGNGAAKCKDVVPSTNTLFIDELQLPSARNMVALATAKFEANITEDVAYFEPFYLKDFYTNMPKV
;
A
#
# COMPACT_ATOMS: atom_id res chain seq x y z
N ILE A 1 -1.75 -6.08 -5.45
CA ILE A 1 -1.54 -4.64 -5.14
C ILE A 1 -2.41 -4.30 -3.93
N PRO A 2 -1.87 -4.45 -2.70
CA PRO A 2 -2.52 -3.94 -1.50
C PRO A 2 -2.59 -2.41 -1.55
N MET A 3 -3.72 -1.85 -1.14
CA MET A 3 -3.97 -0.41 -1.18
C MET A 3 -4.57 0.09 0.13
N PHE A 4 -3.94 1.09 0.72
CA PHE A 4 -4.56 1.90 1.77
C PHE A 4 -5.03 3.24 1.22
N ASP A 5 -6.20 3.67 1.66
CA ASP A 5 -6.72 5.01 1.35
C ASP A 5 -5.77 6.10 1.90
N ALA A 6 -5.20 6.93 1.01
CA ALA A 6 -4.32 8.06 1.35
C ALA A 6 -5.05 9.43 1.31
N ARG A 7 -6.38 9.41 1.40
CA ARG A 7 -7.36 10.49 1.16
C ARG A 7 -7.37 10.99 -0.29
N ARG A 8 -8.45 11.69 -0.69
CA ARG A 8 -8.67 12.19 -2.07
C ARG A 8 -8.50 11.06 -3.12
N MET A 9 -8.11 11.36 -4.35
CA MET A 9 -7.84 10.36 -5.41
C MET A 9 -6.45 9.76 -5.29
N GLU A 10 -6.08 9.28 -4.10
CA GLU A 10 -4.75 8.77 -3.82
C GLU A 10 -4.79 7.56 -2.89
N VAL A 11 -3.81 6.67 -3.05
CA VAL A 11 -3.61 5.48 -2.23
C VAL A 11 -2.14 5.29 -1.86
N TYR A 12 -1.88 4.69 -0.70
CA TYR A 12 -0.60 4.05 -0.45
C TYR A 12 -0.65 2.65 -1.02
N ALA A 13 0.26 2.34 -1.93
CA ALA A 13 0.27 1.08 -2.66
C ALA A 13 1.69 0.53 -2.79
N LEU A 14 1.78 -0.79 -2.87
CA LEU A 14 3.00 -1.49 -3.26
C LEU A 14 2.62 -2.56 -4.30
N VAL A 15 3.52 -2.86 -5.24
CA VAL A 15 3.26 -3.86 -6.29
C VAL A 15 4.09 -5.10 -6.01
N LEU A 16 3.42 -6.24 -5.96
CA LEU A 16 4.05 -7.55 -5.79
C LEU A 16 3.70 -8.48 -6.94
N ASN A 17 4.60 -9.40 -7.25
CA ASN A 17 4.30 -10.53 -8.13
C ASN A 17 3.62 -11.69 -7.36
N ALA A 18 3.33 -12.79 -8.07
CA ALA A 18 2.71 -13.98 -7.49
C ALA A 18 3.56 -14.69 -6.41
N HIS A 19 4.88 -14.47 -6.42
CA HIS A 19 5.81 -14.97 -5.41
C HIS A 19 5.93 -14.05 -4.17
N LYS A 20 5.14 -12.98 -4.12
CA LYS A 20 5.17 -11.94 -3.07
C LYS A 20 6.48 -11.15 -3.06
N GLU A 21 7.20 -11.13 -4.18
CA GLU A 21 8.37 -10.29 -4.36
C GLU A 21 7.93 -8.87 -4.72
N VAL A 22 8.58 -7.86 -4.13
CA VAL A 22 8.26 -6.45 -4.37
C VAL A 22 8.81 -6.04 -5.75
N ILE A 23 7.91 -5.75 -6.69
CA ILE A 23 8.25 -5.17 -8.00
C ILE A 23 8.36 -3.65 -7.88
N GLN A 24 7.46 -3.05 -7.11
CA GLN A 24 7.45 -1.61 -6.84
C GLN A 24 7.28 -1.38 -5.34
N PRO A 25 8.22 -0.68 -4.69
CA PRO A 25 8.15 -0.42 -3.25
C PRO A 25 6.94 0.43 -2.89
N THR A 26 6.61 0.44 -1.60
CA THR A 26 5.48 1.22 -1.07
C THR A 26 5.66 2.70 -1.40
N GLN A 27 4.64 3.29 -2.03
CA GLN A 27 4.61 4.71 -2.36
C GLN A 27 3.18 5.27 -2.31
N ALA A 28 3.06 6.58 -2.25
CA ALA A 28 1.79 7.26 -2.49
C ALA A 28 1.55 7.34 -4.01
N VAL A 29 0.37 6.94 -4.46
CA VAL A 29 -0.01 6.90 -5.88
C VAL A 29 -1.28 7.71 -6.07
N ILE A 30 -1.20 8.79 -6.83
CA ILE A 30 -2.38 9.50 -7.33
C ILE A 30 -3.01 8.64 -8.41
N ILE A 31 -4.28 8.31 -8.23
CA ILE A 31 -5.02 7.43 -9.13
C ILE A 31 -5.43 8.22 -10.38
N THR A 32 -4.94 7.74 -11.51
CA THR A 32 -5.21 8.21 -12.87
C THR A 32 -5.56 7.00 -13.77
N PRO A 33 -6.11 7.21 -14.97
CA PRO A 33 -6.37 6.10 -15.90
C PRO A 33 -5.13 5.28 -16.29
N ASP A 34 -3.95 5.91 -16.26
CA ASP A 34 -2.67 5.25 -16.59
C ASP A 34 -2.02 4.55 -15.39
N SER A 35 -2.61 4.67 -14.19
CA SER A 35 -2.08 4.05 -12.98
C SER A 35 -1.99 2.53 -13.13
N PHE A 36 -0.81 1.99 -12.83
CA PHE A 36 -0.50 0.55 -12.92
C PHE A 36 -0.55 -0.05 -14.34
N GLN A 37 -0.66 0.77 -15.39
CA GLN A 37 -0.74 0.29 -16.78
C GLN A 37 0.50 -0.52 -17.18
N GLU A 38 1.69 -0.15 -16.69
CA GLU A 38 2.95 -0.86 -16.96
C GLU A 38 2.94 -2.34 -16.50
N PHE A 39 2.05 -2.68 -15.55
CA PHE A 39 1.91 -4.02 -15.02
C PHE A 39 0.81 -4.85 -15.70
N GLN A 40 -0.10 -4.24 -16.48
CA GLN A 40 -1.24 -4.94 -17.10
C GLN A 40 -0.83 -6.07 -18.06
N ASN A 41 0.33 -5.92 -18.71
CA ASN A 41 0.89 -6.93 -19.62
C ASN A 41 1.68 -8.04 -18.91
N GLN A 42 1.88 -7.93 -17.59
CA GLN A 42 2.66 -8.88 -16.78
C GLN A 42 1.80 -9.93 -16.09
N GLY A 43 0.48 -9.85 -16.24
CA GLY A 43 -0.48 -10.78 -15.65
C GLY A 43 -1.73 -10.05 -15.14
N ARG A 44 -2.60 -10.80 -14.46
CA ARG A 44 -3.83 -10.25 -13.88
C ARG A 44 -3.49 -9.35 -12.71
N LEU A 45 -3.93 -8.08 -12.76
CA LEU A 45 -3.80 -7.17 -11.63
C LEU A 45 -4.85 -7.53 -10.57
N VAL A 46 -4.41 -7.66 -9.32
CA VAL A 46 -5.30 -7.95 -8.18
C VAL A 46 -5.19 -6.81 -7.18
N PHE A 47 -6.27 -6.04 -7.04
CA PHE A 47 -6.38 -4.91 -6.12
C PHE A 47 -7.20 -5.29 -4.90
N PHE A 48 -6.75 -4.87 -3.71
CA PHE A 48 -7.43 -5.12 -2.45
C PHE A 48 -7.01 -4.11 -1.39
N GLY A 49 -7.77 -4.04 -0.29
CA GLY A 49 -7.62 -3.03 0.76
C GLY A 49 -8.58 -1.84 0.57
N ASN A 50 -8.76 -1.05 1.63
CA ASN A 50 -9.74 0.04 1.66
C ASN A 50 -9.49 1.17 0.64
N GLY A 51 -8.30 1.26 0.06
CA GLY A 51 -8.01 2.19 -1.03
C GLY A 51 -8.42 1.68 -2.41
N ALA A 52 -8.63 0.37 -2.58
CA ALA A 52 -8.79 -0.26 -3.89
C ALA A 52 -10.06 0.16 -4.63
N ALA A 53 -11.13 0.52 -3.90
CA ALA A 53 -12.38 0.96 -4.49
C ALA A 53 -12.21 2.19 -5.40
N LYS A 54 -11.25 3.07 -5.09
CA LYS A 54 -10.96 4.28 -5.88
C LYS A 54 -10.44 3.98 -7.29
N CYS A 55 -9.88 2.79 -7.51
CA CYS A 55 -9.37 2.37 -8.81
C CYS A 55 -10.46 1.80 -9.72
N LYS A 56 -11.61 1.37 -9.19
CA LYS A 56 -12.66 0.67 -9.97
C LYS A 56 -13.20 1.50 -11.13
N ASP A 57 -13.41 2.79 -10.89
CA ASP A 57 -14.02 3.70 -11.88
C ASP A 57 -12.98 4.46 -12.71
N VAL A 58 -11.69 4.29 -12.42
CA VAL A 58 -10.61 5.09 -13.04
C VAL A 58 -9.64 4.22 -13.84
N VAL A 59 -9.22 3.09 -13.26
CA VAL A 59 -8.23 2.20 -13.88
C VAL A 59 -8.97 1.22 -14.82
N PRO A 60 -8.45 0.95 -16.03
CA PRO A 60 -9.06 0.00 -16.94
C PRO A 60 -9.30 -1.37 -16.29
N SER A 61 -10.50 -1.92 -16.51
CA SER A 61 -10.91 -3.21 -15.94
C SER A 61 -10.35 -4.43 -16.66
N THR A 62 -9.67 -4.24 -17.80
CA THR A 62 -9.09 -5.33 -18.59
C THR A 62 -8.05 -6.09 -17.75
N ASN A 63 -8.28 -7.39 -17.56
CA ASN A 63 -7.40 -8.26 -16.78
C ASN A 63 -7.16 -7.78 -15.33
N THR A 64 -8.20 -7.17 -14.73
CA THR A 64 -8.16 -6.66 -13.37
C THR A 64 -9.16 -7.41 -12.49
N LEU A 65 -8.78 -7.70 -11.24
CA LEU A 65 -9.63 -8.27 -10.20
C LEU A 65 -9.59 -7.39 -8.94
N PHE A 66 -10.75 -7.08 -8.40
CA PHE A 66 -10.91 -6.39 -7.12
C PHE A 66 -11.41 -7.39 -6.06
N ILE A 67 -10.73 -7.46 -4.91
CA ILE A 67 -11.13 -8.30 -3.78
C ILE A 67 -11.81 -7.42 -2.74
N ASP A 68 -13.13 -7.44 -2.71
CA ASP A 68 -13.93 -6.54 -1.88
C ASP A 68 -14.03 -7.00 -0.42
N GLU A 69 -13.78 -8.28 -0.14
CA GLU A 69 -13.84 -8.85 1.20
C GLU A 69 -12.60 -8.50 2.03
N LEU A 70 -11.48 -8.18 1.37
CA LEU A 70 -10.19 -7.92 2.02
C LEU A 70 -9.92 -6.42 2.10
N GLN A 71 -10.64 -5.72 2.98
CA GLN A 71 -10.55 -4.26 3.13
C GLN A 71 -9.48 -3.80 4.13
N LEU A 72 -9.27 -4.58 5.20
CA LEU A 72 -8.43 -4.18 6.34
C LEU A 72 -7.37 -5.24 6.65
N PRO A 73 -6.21 -4.83 7.18
CA PRO A 73 -5.22 -5.79 7.65
C PRO A 73 -5.75 -6.54 8.87
N SER A 74 -5.29 -7.79 9.04
CA SER A 74 -5.56 -8.57 10.25
C SER A 74 -4.29 -8.72 11.07
N ALA A 75 -4.39 -8.48 12.39
CA ALA A 75 -3.29 -8.73 13.31
C ALA A 75 -2.79 -10.19 13.25
N ARG A 76 -3.65 -11.14 12.88
CA ARG A 76 -3.27 -12.56 12.69
C ARG A 76 -2.16 -12.72 11.65
N ASN A 77 -2.15 -11.90 10.61
CA ASN A 77 -1.13 -11.94 9.55
C ASN A 77 0.21 -11.32 9.97
N MET A 78 0.24 -10.61 11.10
CA MET A 78 1.46 -9.99 11.64
C MET A 78 2.21 -10.90 12.62
N VAL A 79 1.57 -11.94 13.15
CA VAL A 79 2.13 -12.79 14.22
C VAL A 79 3.47 -13.39 13.80
N ALA A 80 3.54 -14.06 12.65
CA ALA A 80 4.79 -14.69 12.19
C ALA A 80 5.93 -13.68 11.99
N LEU A 81 5.63 -12.49 11.46
CA LEU A 81 6.62 -11.43 11.24
C LEU A 81 7.11 -10.85 12.59
N ALA A 82 6.20 -10.61 13.52
CA ALA A 82 6.51 -10.09 14.84
C ALA A 82 7.32 -11.11 15.66
N THR A 83 6.93 -12.38 15.65
CA THR A 83 7.65 -13.47 16.32
C THR A 83 9.08 -13.60 15.80
N ALA A 84 9.28 -13.63 14.48
CA ALA A 84 10.62 -13.72 13.90
C ALA A 84 11.52 -12.53 14.31
N LYS A 85 10.99 -11.31 14.32
CA LYS A 85 11.73 -10.14 14.82
C LYS A 85 12.05 -10.24 16.31
N PHE A 86 11.07 -10.66 17.11
CA PHE A 86 11.22 -10.84 18.55
C PHE A 86 12.30 -11.87 18.90
N GLU A 87 12.28 -13.04 18.25
CA GLU A 87 13.28 -14.10 18.44
C GLU A 87 14.69 -13.66 18.00
N ALA A 88 14.78 -12.78 17.00
CA ALA A 88 16.03 -12.16 16.56
C ALA A 88 16.47 -10.97 17.43
N ASN A 89 15.74 -10.65 18.51
CA ASN A 89 15.93 -9.45 19.34
C ASN A 89 15.91 -8.12 18.54
N ILE A 90 15.19 -8.08 17.42
CA ILE A 90 15.00 -6.89 16.60
C ILE A 90 13.79 -6.12 17.15
N THR A 91 14.05 -5.06 17.89
CA THR A 91 13.04 -4.17 18.50
C THR A 91 13.42 -2.72 18.28
N GLU A 92 12.45 -1.82 18.32
CA GLU A 92 12.63 -0.38 18.16
C GLU A 92 12.51 0.31 19.52
N ASP A 93 13.30 1.36 19.77
CA ASP A 93 13.11 2.21 20.94
C ASP A 93 11.96 3.18 20.69
N VAL A 94 10.96 3.17 21.57
CA VAL A 94 9.75 4.00 21.45
C VAL A 94 10.07 5.49 21.38
N ALA A 95 11.16 5.96 22.02
CA ALA A 95 11.55 7.37 22.01
C ALA A 95 12.15 7.80 20.66
N TYR A 96 12.66 6.86 19.87
CA TYR A 96 13.36 7.13 18.61
C TYR A 96 12.67 6.54 17.38
N PHE A 97 11.64 5.72 17.57
CA PHE A 97 10.87 5.15 16.48
C PHE A 97 10.00 6.21 15.82
N GLU A 98 10.14 6.35 14.50
CA GLU A 98 9.22 7.12 13.68
C GLU A 98 8.38 6.20 12.79
N PRO A 99 7.06 6.48 12.66
CA PRO A 99 6.25 5.83 11.65
C PRO A 99 6.85 6.03 10.25
N PHE A 100 6.63 5.06 9.37
CA PHE A 100 7.03 5.17 7.98
C PHE A 100 6.16 6.21 7.24
N TYR A 101 6.60 7.47 7.26
CA TYR A 101 5.91 8.57 6.61
C TYR A 101 6.23 8.60 5.11
N LEU A 102 5.23 8.29 4.29
CA LEU A 102 5.33 8.33 2.82
C LEU A 102 5.14 9.73 2.23
N LYS A 103 4.92 10.73 3.09
CA LYS A 103 4.74 12.13 2.72
C LYS A 103 5.38 13.01 3.77
N ASP A 104 6.00 14.08 3.31
CA ASP A 104 6.53 15.10 4.20
C ASP A 104 5.41 15.78 4.99
N PHE A 105 5.67 16.04 6.26
CA PHE A 105 4.82 16.89 7.07
C PHE A 105 5.02 18.35 6.67
N TYR A 106 4.05 18.92 5.96
CA TYR A 106 3.99 20.37 5.81
C TYR A 106 3.42 20.97 7.10
N THR A 107 4.29 21.44 7.99
CA THR A 107 3.86 22.34 9.06
C THR A 107 3.55 23.70 8.45
N ASN A 108 2.34 24.19 8.62
CA ASN A 108 2.04 25.60 8.36
C ASN A 108 2.81 26.45 9.37
N MET A 109 4.06 26.78 9.07
CA MET A 109 4.75 27.83 9.82
C MET A 109 3.90 29.10 9.70
N PRO A 110 3.57 29.78 10.81
CA PRO A 110 2.94 31.09 10.73
C PRO A 110 3.83 31.96 9.86
N LYS A 111 3.26 32.60 8.83
CA LYS A 111 3.98 33.67 8.14
C LYS A 111 4.21 34.76 9.19
N VAL A 112 5.49 35.00 9.51
CA VAL A 112 5.94 36.14 10.30
C VAL A 112 5.64 37.42 9.54
#